data_AF-A0A1W0A5Q6-F1
#
_entry.id   AF-A0A1W0A5Q6-F1
#
_cell.length_a   1.000
_cell.length_b   1.000
_cell.length_c   1.000
_cell.angle_alpha   90.00
_cell.angle_beta   90.00
_cell.angle_gamma   90.00
#
_symmetry.space_group_name_H-M   'P 1'
#
loop_
_entity.id
_entity.type
_entity.pdbx_description
1 polymer ?
#
loop_
_entity_poly.entity_id
_entity_poly.type
_entity_poly.pdbx_seq_one_letter_code
_entity_poly.pdbx_strand_id
1 'polypeptide(L)'
;MPNFLVNTLFMMDYKHILPDTLNIDKVIAVGHDWGGLVSWYMALYQPHRVLAEASSCTPYWNTLPENSKLESFVKIYPILACQLYLVQDQAAQVFDANIEKIFRLVYSFKCIKSPPMTQGMEELIPNLKRCHIEEASHYLLWESPDKANSVLKQWFLQITS
;
A
#
# COMPACT_ATOMS: atom_id res chain seq x y z
N MET A 1 1.98 -17.47 -13.51
CA MET A 1 3.05 -17.20 -12.54
C MET A 1 3.94 -15.99 -12.94
N PRO A 2 3.46 -14.72 -12.93
CA PRO A 2 4.37 -13.55 -12.97
C PRO A 2 4.46 -12.81 -11.61
N ASN A 3 3.45 -12.94 -10.73
CA ASN A 3 3.34 -12.08 -9.53
C ASN A 3 4.36 -12.41 -8.42
N PHE A 4 4.93 -13.61 -8.41
CA PHE A 4 5.94 -13.99 -7.42
C PHE A 4 7.33 -13.41 -7.72
N LEU A 5 7.64 -13.19 -9.00
CA LEU A 5 8.96 -12.70 -9.45
C LEU A 5 9.16 -11.21 -9.16
N VAL A 6 8.15 -10.37 -9.36
CA VAL A 6 8.27 -8.91 -9.14
C VAL A 6 8.45 -8.61 -7.65
N ASN A 7 7.66 -9.25 -6.78
CA ASN A 7 7.74 -9.02 -5.33
C ASN A 7 9.06 -9.54 -4.74
N THR A 8 9.63 -10.61 -5.30
CA THR A 8 10.93 -11.12 -4.86
C THR A 8 12.09 -10.23 -5.30
N LEU A 9 12.01 -9.63 -6.49
CA LEU A 9 13.05 -8.70 -6.98
C LEU A 9 13.16 -7.46 -6.08
N PHE A 10 12.06 -6.80 -5.75
CA PHE A 10 12.09 -5.65 -4.83
C PHE A 10 12.67 -6.01 -3.46
N MET A 11 12.31 -7.18 -2.93
CA MET A 11 12.84 -7.65 -1.65
C MET A 11 14.34 -7.96 -1.70
N MET A 12 14.84 -8.45 -2.83
CA MET A 12 16.27 -8.68 -3.04
C MET A 12 17.05 -7.37 -3.03
N ASP A 13 16.53 -6.31 -3.64
CA ASP A 13 17.19 -5.00 -3.65
C ASP A 13 17.39 -4.45 -2.23
N TYR A 14 16.34 -4.44 -1.39
CA TYR A 14 16.45 -3.94 -0.02
C TYR A 14 17.34 -4.82 0.88
N LYS A 15 17.37 -6.13 0.64
CA LYS A 15 18.23 -7.07 1.37
C LYS A 15 19.72 -6.71 1.21
N HIS A 16 20.10 -6.16 0.05
CA HIS A 16 21.47 -5.76 -0.23
C HIS A 16 21.73 -4.27 0.07
N ILE A 17 20.83 -3.37 -0.35
CA ILE A 17 21.01 -1.93 -0.18
C ILE A 17 21.17 -1.54 1.30
N LEU A 18 20.32 -2.09 2.18
CA LEU A 18 20.32 -1.72 3.59
C LEU A 18 21.67 -2.04 4.28
N PRO A 19 22.15 -3.29 4.31
CA PRO A 19 23.42 -3.60 4.96
C PRO A 19 24.64 -3.18 4.13
N ASP A 20 24.67 -3.49 2.83
CA ASP A 20 25.91 -3.42 2.04
C ASP A 20 26.22 -1.99 1.58
N THR A 21 25.18 -1.16 1.37
CA THR A 21 25.35 0.20 0.86
C THR A 21 25.15 1.25 1.96
N LEU A 22 24.10 1.11 2.77
CA LEU A 22 23.71 2.11 3.76
C LEU A 22 24.21 1.80 5.18
N ASN A 23 24.75 0.60 5.41
CA ASN A 23 25.16 0.12 6.74
C ASN A 23 24.02 0.21 7.77
N ILE A 24 22.79 -0.12 7.35
CA ILE A 24 21.58 -0.13 8.18
C ILE A 24 21.21 -1.59 8.49
N ASP A 25 21.24 -1.95 9.77
CA ASP A 25 20.94 -3.31 10.21
C ASP A 25 19.43 -3.59 10.25
N LYS A 26 18.64 -2.67 10.80
CA LYS A 26 17.19 -2.82 10.95
C LYS A 26 16.45 -1.53 10.62
N VAL A 27 15.20 -1.67 10.19
CA VAL A 27 14.32 -0.58 9.78
C VAL A 27 12.94 -0.71 10.40
N ILE A 28 12.23 0.42 10.50
CA ILE A 28 10.78 0.44 10.59
C ILE A 28 10.27 0.68 9.18
N ALA A 29 9.49 -0.27 8.65
CA ALA A 29 8.96 -0.19 7.30
C ALA A 29 7.61 0.54 7.34
N VAL A 30 7.50 1.64 6.60
CA VAL A 30 6.24 2.39 6.46
C VAL A 30 5.94 2.56 4.98
N GLY A 31 4.77 2.12 4.56
CA GLY A 31 4.38 2.09 3.16
C GLY A 31 3.01 2.69 2.89
N HIS A 32 2.84 3.29 1.72
CA HIS A 32 1.57 3.79 1.19
C HIS A 32 1.33 3.17 -0.19
N ASP A 33 0.09 2.78 -0.48
CA ASP A 33 -0.28 2.15 -1.75
C ASP A 33 0.62 0.92 -2.04
N TRP A 34 1.24 0.82 -3.21
CA TRP A 34 2.22 -0.22 -3.54
C TRP A 34 3.41 -0.25 -2.57
N GLY A 35 3.80 0.87 -1.99
CA GLY A 35 4.79 0.91 -0.92
C GLY A 35 4.33 0.16 0.34
N GLY A 36 3.02 0.14 0.63
CA GLY A 36 2.42 -0.67 1.69
C GLY A 36 2.55 -2.17 1.41
N LEU A 37 2.37 -2.59 0.15
CA LEU A 37 2.61 -3.97 -0.25
C LEU A 37 4.08 -4.38 -0.03
N VAL A 38 5.01 -3.52 -0.42
CA VAL A 38 6.45 -3.74 -0.19
C VAL A 38 6.74 -3.83 1.31
N SER A 39 6.21 -2.91 2.11
CA SER A 39 6.35 -2.88 3.57
C SER A 39 5.89 -4.20 4.23
N TRP A 40 4.71 -4.70 3.84
CA TRP A 40 4.22 -6.02 4.29
C TRP A 40 5.18 -7.16 3.95
N TYR A 41 5.71 -7.19 2.72
CA TYR A 41 6.63 -8.24 2.31
C TYR A 41 8.00 -8.13 2.98
N MET A 42 8.46 -6.92 3.31
CA MET A 42 9.65 -6.74 4.13
C MET A 42 9.49 -7.39 5.49
N ALA A 43 8.36 -7.14 6.16
CA ALA A 43 8.06 -7.74 7.46
C ALA A 43 7.95 -9.27 7.38
N LEU A 44 7.34 -9.81 6.30
CA LEU A 44 7.12 -11.24 6.12
C LEU A 44 8.41 -12.01 5.77
N TYR A 45 9.22 -11.50 4.84
CA TYR A 45 10.37 -12.22 4.29
C TYR A 45 11.72 -11.83 4.91
N GLN A 46 11.81 -10.67 5.56
CA GLN A 46 13.01 -10.22 6.28
C GLN A 46 12.68 -9.82 7.73
N PRO A 47 12.01 -10.68 8.53
CA PRO A 47 11.53 -10.31 9.87
C PRO A 47 12.66 -9.92 10.83
N HIS A 48 13.87 -10.46 10.64
CA HIS A 48 15.05 -10.10 11.44
C HIS A 48 15.55 -8.66 11.19
N ARG A 49 15.14 -8.04 10.09
CA ARG A 49 15.52 -6.68 9.65
C ARG A 49 14.42 -5.65 9.91
N VAL A 50 13.18 -6.08 10.17
CA VAL A 50 12.04 -5.17 10.33
C VAL A 50 11.61 -5.13 11.79
N LEU A 51 11.76 -3.98 12.43
CA LEU A 51 11.36 -3.76 13.83
C LEU A 51 9.84 -3.60 13.97
N ALA A 52 9.24 -2.90 13.02
CA ALA A 52 7.81 -2.67 12.95
C ALA A 52 7.40 -2.35 11.51
N GLU A 53 6.12 -2.57 11.21
CA GLU A 53 5.50 -2.38 9.89
C GLU A 53 4.28 -1.46 10.06
N ALA A 54 4.11 -0.49 9.15
CA ALA A 54 2.87 0.25 9.00
C ALA A 54 2.51 0.44 7.52
N SER A 55 1.29 0.09 7.16
CA SER A 55 0.74 0.31 5.81
C SER A 55 -0.44 1.27 5.83
N SER A 56 -0.46 2.20 4.88
CA SER A 56 -1.59 3.07 4.56
C SER A 56 -2.23 2.69 3.22
N CYS A 57 -3.56 2.67 3.17
CA CYS A 57 -4.40 2.30 2.02
C CYS A 57 -4.38 0.81 1.60
N THR A 58 -3.26 0.10 1.79
CA THR A 58 -3.07 -1.27 1.29
C THR A 58 -3.17 -2.32 2.41
N PRO A 59 -4.21 -3.19 2.41
CA PRO A 59 -4.32 -4.27 3.38
C PRO A 59 -3.26 -5.35 3.14
N TYR A 60 -3.04 -6.20 4.14
CA TYR A 60 -2.32 -7.45 3.95
C TYR A 60 -3.28 -8.52 3.40
N TRP A 61 -2.87 -9.21 2.34
CA TRP A 61 -3.58 -10.37 1.79
C TRP A 61 -2.75 -11.64 2.01
N ASN A 62 -3.30 -12.64 2.69
CA ASN A 62 -2.61 -13.92 2.90
C ASN A 62 -2.55 -14.78 1.62
N THR A 63 -3.50 -14.60 0.70
CA THR A 63 -3.61 -15.30 -0.57
C THR A 63 -4.27 -14.41 -1.60
N LEU A 64 -3.59 -14.20 -2.73
CA LEU A 64 -4.28 -13.83 -3.96
C LEU A 64 -4.76 -15.14 -4.59
N PRO A 65 -6.05 -15.30 -4.95
CA PRO A 65 -6.49 -16.50 -5.65
C PRO A 65 -5.63 -16.69 -6.90
N GLU A 66 -5.06 -17.88 -7.11
CA GLU A 66 -4.29 -18.14 -8.33
C GLU A 66 -5.14 -17.80 -9.57
N ASN A 67 -4.55 -17.04 -10.51
CA ASN A 67 -5.18 -16.58 -11.74
C ASN A 67 -6.32 -15.57 -11.59
N SER A 68 -6.39 -14.86 -10.46
CA SER A 68 -7.30 -13.73 -10.33
C SER A 68 -6.86 -12.59 -11.26
N LYS A 69 -7.60 -12.44 -12.38
CA LYS A 69 -7.37 -11.35 -13.34
C LYS A 69 -7.81 -10.02 -12.74
N LEU A 70 -7.20 -8.92 -13.17
CA LEU A 70 -7.53 -7.57 -12.69
C LEU A 70 -9.03 -7.26 -12.87
N GLU A 71 -9.63 -7.72 -13.97
CA GLU A 71 -11.06 -7.60 -14.24
C GLU A 71 -11.94 -8.23 -13.17
N SER A 72 -11.50 -9.35 -12.58
CA SER A 72 -12.21 -10.00 -11.47
C SER A 72 -12.08 -9.20 -10.18
N PHE A 73 -10.91 -8.61 -9.93
CA PHE A 73 -10.70 -7.74 -8.77
C PHE A 73 -11.52 -6.46 -8.86
N VAL A 74 -11.64 -5.83 -10.03
CA VAL A 74 -12.44 -4.60 -10.19
C VAL A 74 -13.93 -4.83 -9.87
N LYS A 75 -14.46 -6.03 -10.11
CA LYS A 75 -15.85 -6.36 -9.73
C LYS A 75 -16.08 -6.36 -8.23
N ILE A 76 -15.06 -6.72 -7.44
CA ILE A 76 -15.13 -6.80 -5.98
C ILE A 76 -14.69 -5.46 -5.37
N TYR A 77 -13.67 -4.84 -5.96
CA TYR A 77 -13.05 -3.60 -5.51
C TYR A 77 -13.03 -2.58 -6.67
N PRO A 78 -14.14 -1.86 -6.89
CA PRO A 78 -14.26 -0.89 -7.99
C PRO A 78 -13.19 0.21 -7.97
N ILE A 79 -12.56 0.46 -6.82
CA ILE A 79 -11.44 1.41 -6.68
C ILE A 79 -10.26 1.06 -7.60
N LEU A 80 -10.10 -0.20 -7.99
CA LEU A 80 -9.06 -0.66 -8.92
C LEU A 80 -9.42 -0.46 -10.40
N ALA A 81 -10.61 0.07 -10.71
CA ALA A 81 -11.03 0.32 -12.09
C ALA A 81 -10.07 1.25 -12.85
N CYS A 82 -9.45 2.20 -12.14
CA CYS A 82 -8.42 3.06 -12.71
C CYS A 82 -7.23 2.23 -13.24
N GLN A 83 -6.75 1.24 -12.47
CA GLN A 83 -5.66 0.36 -12.92
C GLN A 83 -6.07 -0.46 -14.15
N LEU A 84 -7.31 -0.97 -14.19
CA LEU A 84 -7.81 -1.70 -15.35
C LEU A 84 -7.95 -0.82 -16.60
N TYR A 85 -8.26 0.45 -16.41
CA TYR A 85 -8.29 1.41 -17.51
C TYR A 85 -6.89 1.67 -18.06
N LEU A 86 -5.89 1.85 -17.18
CA LEU A 86 -4.53 2.20 -17.56
C LEU A 86 -3.79 1.12 -18.36
N VAL A 87 -4.26 -0.14 -18.35
CA VAL A 87 -3.68 -1.22 -19.16
C VAL A 87 -4.26 -1.30 -20.58
N GLN A 88 -5.21 -0.44 -20.94
CA GLN A 88 -5.79 -0.41 -22.29
C GLN A 88 -4.91 0.38 -23.25
N ASP A 89 -4.80 -0.06 -24.51
CA ASP A 89 -3.95 0.57 -25.53
C ASP A 89 -4.26 2.07 -25.75
N GLN A 90 -5.53 2.44 -25.62
CA GLN A 90 -6.01 3.82 -25.79
C GLN A 90 -5.83 4.72 -24.56
N ALA A 91 -5.41 4.18 -23.41
CA ALA A 91 -5.41 4.90 -22.14
C ALA A 91 -4.55 6.18 -22.21
N ALA A 92 -3.35 6.07 -22.76
CA ALA A 92 -2.43 7.21 -22.91
C ALA A 92 -3.04 8.33 -23.77
N GLN A 93 -3.61 7.99 -24.92
CA GLN A 93 -4.21 8.97 -25.84
C GLN A 93 -5.39 9.71 -25.21
N VAL A 94 -6.23 8.99 -24.47
CA VAL A 94 -7.36 9.60 -23.74
C VAL A 94 -6.85 10.46 -22.60
N PHE A 95 -5.77 10.06 -21.93
CA PHE A 95 -5.13 10.83 -20.88
C PHE A 95 -4.63 12.18 -21.39
N ASP A 96 -3.88 12.16 -22.49
CA ASP A 96 -3.34 13.37 -23.12
C ASP A 96 -4.46 14.32 -23.56
N ALA A 97 -5.54 13.79 -24.13
CA ALA A 97 -6.67 14.58 -24.59
C ALA A 97 -7.54 15.14 -23.45
N ASN A 98 -7.48 14.58 -22.24
CA ASN A 98 -8.40 14.92 -21.13
C ASN A 98 -7.68 15.18 -19.79
N ILE A 99 -6.42 15.62 -19.85
CA ILE A 99 -5.51 15.68 -18.70
C ILE A 99 -6.14 16.36 -17.47
N GLU A 100 -6.76 17.53 -17.63
CA GLU A 100 -7.37 18.25 -16.50
C GLU A 100 -8.52 17.46 -15.86
N LYS A 101 -9.41 16.88 -16.67
CA LYS A 101 -10.57 16.12 -16.18
C LYS A 101 -10.12 14.87 -15.43
N ILE A 102 -9.08 14.21 -15.93
CA ILE A 102 -8.56 12.99 -15.32
C ILE A 102 -7.86 13.31 -14.00
N PHE A 103 -7.03 14.37 -13.94
CA PHE A 103 -6.43 14.78 -12.68
C PHE A 103 -7.49 15.19 -11.64
N ARG A 104 -8.53 15.92 -12.05
CA ARG A 104 -9.66 16.21 -11.15
C ARG A 104 -10.32 14.94 -10.64
N LEU A 105 -10.55 13.94 -11.50
CA LEU A 105 -11.10 12.66 -11.09
C LEU A 105 -10.19 11.97 -10.07
N VAL A 106 -8.91 11.80 -10.38
CA VAL A 106 -7.91 11.12 -9.54
C VAL A 106 -7.83 11.74 -8.14
N TYR A 107 -7.79 13.07 -8.04
CA TYR A 107 -7.66 13.78 -6.76
C TYR A 107 -8.98 14.08 -6.05
N SER A 108 -10.13 13.76 -6.64
CA SER A 108 -11.44 14.02 -6.02
C SER A 108 -11.99 12.82 -5.23
N PHE A 109 -11.37 11.64 -5.36
CA PHE A 109 -11.84 10.42 -4.70
C PHE A 109 -11.50 10.40 -3.21
N LYS A 110 -12.49 10.68 -2.36
CA LYS A 110 -12.39 10.45 -0.92
C LYS A 110 -12.95 9.08 -0.53
N CYS A 111 -12.22 8.35 0.31
CA CYS A 111 -12.70 7.08 0.83
C CYS A 111 -13.54 7.36 2.09
N ILE A 112 -14.87 7.35 1.95
CA ILE A 112 -15.80 7.75 3.02
C ILE A 112 -16.01 6.63 4.06
N LYS A 113 -15.63 5.39 3.77
CA LYS A 113 -15.77 4.25 4.69
C LYS A 113 -14.48 3.46 4.78
N SER A 114 -14.17 2.94 5.98
CA SER A 114 -13.09 1.97 6.17
C SER A 114 -13.25 0.82 5.15
N PRO A 115 -12.21 0.52 4.34
CA PRO A 115 -12.37 -0.45 3.27
C PRO A 115 -12.67 -1.86 3.84
N PRO A 116 -13.69 -2.57 3.31
CA PRO A 116 -13.97 -3.96 3.69
C PRO A 116 -12.75 -4.88 3.46
N MET A 117 -11.82 -4.46 2.60
CA MET A 117 -10.60 -5.20 2.26
C MET A 117 -9.67 -5.43 3.45
N THR A 118 -9.79 -4.65 4.52
CA THR A 118 -8.95 -4.81 5.70
C THR A 118 -9.59 -5.74 6.73
N GLN A 119 -10.84 -6.18 6.58
CA GLN A 119 -11.53 -7.02 7.57
C GLN A 119 -10.86 -8.39 7.71
N GLY A 120 -10.72 -8.89 8.94
CA GLY A 120 -10.13 -10.21 9.24
C GLY A 120 -8.60 -10.24 9.33
N MET A 121 -7.90 -9.12 9.11
CA MET A 121 -6.43 -9.12 9.19
C MET A 121 -5.90 -9.44 10.61
N GLU A 122 -6.65 -9.16 11.68
CA GLU A 122 -6.27 -9.49 13.06
C GLU A 122 -6.13 -11.00 13.28
N GLU A 123 -6.87 -11.82 12.52
CA GLU A 123 -6.77 -13.28 12.59
C GLU A 123 -5.40 -13.77 12.07
N LEU A 124 -4.77 -12.98 11.20
CA LEU A 124 -3.49 -13.28 10.57
C LEU A 124 -2.32 -12.56 11.26
N ILE A 125 -2.58 -11.40 11.86
CA ILE A 125 -1.58 -10.52 12.45
C ILE A 125 -2.00 -10.22 13.90
N PRO A 126 -1.56 -11.06 14.88
CA PRO A 126 -2.03 -10.97 16.26
C PRO A 126 -1.78 -9.63 16.95
N ASN A 127 -0.73 -8.91 16.53
CA ASN A 127 -0.33 -7.63 17.11
C ASN A 127 -0.76 -6.43 16.24
N LEU A 128 -1.72 -6.61 15.34
CA LEU A 128 -2.20 -5.55 14.45
C LEU A 128 -2.87 -4.42 15.26
N LYS A 129 -2.43 -3.19 15.03
CA LYS A 129 -3.10 -1.97 15.47
C LYS A 129 -3.72 -1.28 14.26
N ARG A 130 -4.89 -0.66 14.47
CA ARG A 130 -5.60 0.08 13.42
C ARG A 130 -5.85 1.52 13.81
N CYS A 131 -5.80 2.38 12.80
CA CYS A 131 -6.30 3.74 12.88
C CYS A 131 -7.12 4.03 11.62
N HIS A 132 -8.28 4.63 11.79
CA HIS A 132 -9.07 5.16 10.69
C HIS A 132 -9.02 6.68 10.74
N ILE A 133 -8.73 7.30 9.60
CA ILE A 133 -8.77 8.76 9.44
C ILE A 133 -9.99 9.09 8.59
N GLU A 134 -10.97 9.75 9.20
CA GLU A 134 -12.18 10.17 8.51
C GLU A 134 -11.88 11.21 7.42
N GLU A 135 -12.67 11.15 6.34
CA GLU A 135 -12.59 12.04 5.18
C GLU A 135 -11.23 12.02 4.46
N ALA A 136 -10.46 10.95 4.63
CA ALA A 136 -9.20 10.72 3.94
C ALA A 136 -9.43 10.18 2.53
N SER A 137 -8.75 10.75 1.53
CA SER A 137 -8.60 10.12 0.22
C SER A 137 -7.48 9.09 0.22
N HIS A 138 -7.27 8.47 -0.95
CA HIS A 138 -6.06 7.71 -1.24
C HIS A 138 -4.77 8.53 -1.02
N TYR A 139 -4.82 9.85 -1.20
CA TYR A 139 -3.69 10.77 -1.06
C TYR A 139 -3.64 11.47 0.30
N LEU A 140 -4.16 10.83 1.36
CA LEU A 140 -4.11 11.26 2.77
C LEU A 140 -2.81 11.98 3.16
N LEU A 141 -1.66 11.40 2.80
CA LEU A 141 -0.35 11.93 3.20
C LEU A 141 -0.10 13.35 2.67
N TRP A 142 -0.72 13.70 1.54
CA TRP A 142 -0.64 15.02 0.92
C TRP A 142 -1.78 15.93 1.32
N GLU A 143 -3.01 15.40 1.40
CA GLU A 143 -4.19 16.21 1.68
C GLU A 143 -4.37 16.55 3.16
N SER A 144 -3.86 15.70 4.05
CA SER A 144 -3.98 15.87 5.50
C SER A 144 -2.72 15.39 6.21
N PRO A 145 -1.56 15.99 5.91
CA PRO A 145 -0.27 15.58 6.48
C PRO A 145 -0.29 15.64 8.00
N ASP A 146 -0.97 16.62 8.62
CA ASP A 146 -1.03 16.74 10.08
C ASP A 146 -1.76 15.56 10.74
N LYS A 147 -2.87 15.10 10.13
CA LYS A 147 -3.60 13.93 10.62
C LYS A 147 -2.75 12.67 10.49
N ALA A 148 -2.15 12.46 9.32
CA ALA A 148 -1.26 11.31 9.06
C ALA A 148 -0.06 11.29 10.00
N ASN A 149 0.63 12.43 10.13
CA ASN A 149 1.79 12.58 11.00
C ASN A 149 1.44 12.38 12.47
N SER A 150 0.26 12.83 12.92
CA SER A 150 -0.18 12.63 14.30
C SER A 150 -0.34 11.15 14.62
N VAL A 151 -1.00 10.39 13.73
CA VAL A 151 -1.18 8.94 13.87
C VAL A 151 0.16 8.21 13.85
N LEU A 152 1.01 8.50 12.86
CA LEU A 152 2.33 7.88 12.74
C LEU A 152 3.23 8.18 13.95
N LYS A 153 3.24 9.43 14.44
CA LYS A 153 3.99 9.80 15.65
C LYS A 153 3.51 9.07 16.89
N GLN A 154 2.18 9.00 17.10
CA GLN A 154 1.61 8.28 18.23
C GLN A 154 1.96 6.79 18.19
N TRP A 155 1.86 6.17 17.01
CA TRP A 155 2.24 4.77 16.83
C TRP A 155 3.75 4.57 17.05
N PHE A 156 4.59 5.44 16.48
CA PHE A 156 6.04 5.38 16.63
C PHE A 156 6.46 5.42 18.11
N LEU A 157 5.88 6.34 18.89
CA LEU A 157 6.14 6.43 20.33
C LEU A 157 5.79 5.13 21.08
N GLN A 158 4.78 4.39 20.66
CA GLN A 158 4.37 3.13 21.30
C GLN A 158 5.31 1.95 21.00
N ILE A 159 6.06 2.00 19.90
CA ILE A 159 6.96 0.91 19.49
C ILE A 159 8.42 1.18 19.88
N THR A 160 8.76 2.41 20.25
CA THR A 160 10.11 2.80 20.71
C THR A 160 10.20 3.08 22.20
N SER A 161 9.08 3.07 22.93
CA SER A 161 9.04 3.16 24.40
C SER A 161 9.30 1.82 25.05
#